data_AF-A0A1I6FEU3-F1
#
_entry.id   AF-A0A1I6FEU3-F1
#
_cell.length_a   1.000
_cell.length_b   1.000
_cell.length_c   1.000
_cell.angle_alpha   90.00
_cell.angle_beta   90.00
_cell.angle_gamma   90.00
#
_symmetry.space_group_name_H-M   'P 1'
#
loop_
_entity.id
_entity.type
_entity.pdbx_description
1 polymer ?
#
loop_
_entity_poly.entity_id
_entity_poly.type
_entity_poly.pdbx_seq_one_letter_code
_entity_poly.pdbx_strand_id
1 'polypeptide(L)'
;MSAPACVPAWGHTWVDLPVLRLPMPEAELIPCADRCFQIPIVINAPEDPVQRAVHRWFLGHHGAFLVWKFLSDSLDRLIREPDSQLVRLTALGYDAYSVMLAYSGSCSREVYEDVIRPMMVTFDPAFSGRWARDYEPLPGLLRRARTALGPAAAAPLSSASKANLVAHKEVMRRLVPGGPSLLRESGRTSAPTTEAERARFDEFFLVSRECVCVSRYQAHRTAILSAIGHDLAKHPLSPEYGETLRTFATRL
;
A
#
# COMPACT_ATOMS: atom_id res chain seq x y z
N MET A 1 -29.46 1.13 -10.78
CA MET A 1 -28.05 0.75 -11.02
C MET A 1 -27.89 -0.69 -10.59
N SER A 2 -27.55 -1.60 -11.50
CA SER A 2 -27.29 -3.00 -11.15
C SER A 2 -26.05 -3.09 -10.26
N ALA A 3 -26.08 -3.96 -9.25
CA ALA A 3 -24.93 -4.17 -8.36
C ALA A 3 -23.70 -4.61 -9.17
N PRO A 4 -22.49 -4.11 -8.83
CA PRO A 4 -21.28 -4.44 -9.56
C PRO A 4 -20.97 -5.95 -9.46
N ALA A 5 -20.56 -6.56 -10.56
CA ALA A 5 -20.09 -7.94 -10.57
C ALA A 5 -18.84 -8.09 -9.67
N CYS A 6 -18.88 -9.05 -8.75
CA CYS A 6 -17.85 -9.22 -7.71
C CYS A 6 -16.66 -10.11 -8.15
N VAL A 7 -16.53 -10.44 -9.45
CA VAL A 7 -15.43 -11.28 -9.95
C VAL A 7 -14.10 -10.51 -9.98
N PRO A 8 -12.99 -11.07 -9.49
CA PRO A 8 -11.67 -10.47 -9.67
C PRO A 8 -11.33 -10.45 -11.17
N ALA A 9 -10.99 -9.27 -11.68
CA ALA A 9 -10.24 -9.17 -12.93
C ALA A 9 -8.77 -9.42 -12.60
N TRP A 10 -8.00 -9.98 -13.53
CA TRP A 10 -6.59 -10.30 -13.33
C TRP A 10 -5.72 -9.54 -14.33
N GLY A 11 -4.50 -9.21 -13.90
CA GLY A 11 -3.35 -9.10 -14.80
C GLY A 11 -2.89 -7.69 -15.19
N HIS A 12 -1.57 -7.60 -15.27
CA HIS A 12 -0.79 -6.80 -16.23
C HIS A 12 0.00 -7.82 -17.07
N THR A 13 0.59 -7.44 -18.22
CA THR A 13 1.57 -8.29 -18.92
C THR A 13 2.75 -8.78 -18.06
N TRP A 14 2.98 -8.20 -16.88
CA TRP A 14 4.13 -8.47 -16.02
C TRP A 14 3.83 -9.32 -14.77
N VAL A 15 2.57 -9.37 -14.33
CA VAL A 15 2.18 -10.04 -13.07
C VAL A 15 0.80 -10.65 -13.15
N ASP A 16 0.67 -11.86 -12.59
CA ASP A 16 -0.62 -12.52 -12.35
C ASP A 16 -1.12 -12.14 -10.95
N LEU A 17 -1.73 -10.96 -10.85
CA LEU A 17 -2.33 -10.43 -9.63
C LEU A 17 -3.76 -9.97 -9.91
N PRO A 18 -4.66 -10.06 -8.91
CA PRO A 18 -6.01 -9.56 -9.05
C PRO A 18 -5.99 -8.04 -9.09
N VAL A 19 -6.87 -7.43 -9.88
CA VAL A 19 -7.14 -5.99 -9.82
C VAL A 19 -7.66 -5.66 -8.44
N LEU A 20 -6.90 -4.85 -7.69
CA LEU A 20 -7.25 -4.38 -6.37
C LEU A 20 -8.34 -3.32 -6.49
N ARG A 21 -9.52 -3.63 -5.96
CA ARG A 21 -10.66 -2.73 -6.03
C ARG A 21 -10.77 -1.92 -4.77
N LEU A 22 -10.70 -0.61 -4.91
CA LEU A 22 -10.76 0.34 -3.79
C LEU A 22 -11.74 1.47 -4.09
N PRO A 23 -12.38 2.03 -3.05
CA PRO A 23 -13.06 3.30 -3.22
C PRO A 23 -12.05 4.42 -3.52
N MET A 24 -12.57 5.57 -3.92
CA MET A 24 -11.81 6.81 -3.81
C MET A 24 -11.40 7.04 -2.34
N PRO A 25 -10.25 7.67 -2.04
CA PRO A 25 -9.77 7.81 -0.67
C PRO A 25 -10.78 8.40 0.34
N GLU A 26 -11.60 9.35 -0.11
CA GLU A 26 -12.64 10.00 0.72
C GLU A 26 -14.00 9.28 0.68
N ALA A 27 -14.14 8.26 -0.16
CA ALA A 27 -15.39 7.54 -0.31
C ALA A 27 -15.48 6.39 0.71
N GLU A 28 -16.67 6.26 1.30
CA GLU A 28 -16.98 5.19 2.23
C GLU A 28 -17.19 3.86 1.50
N LEU A 29 -16.99 2.76 2.24
CA LEU A 29 -17.38 1.43 1.77
C LEU A 29 -18.90 1.31 1.84
N ILE A 30 -19.52 0.74 0.80
CA ILE A 30 -20.97 0.57 0.76
C ILE A 30 -21.41 -0.77 1.38
N PRO A 31 -22.67 -0.90 1.83
CA PRO A 31 -23.25 -2.20 2.17
C PRO A 31 -23.16 -3.17 0.98
N CYS A 32 -23.03 -4.46 1.28
CA CYS A 32 -22.98 -5.48 0.25
C CYS A 32 -24.38 -5.74 -0.30
N ALA A 33 -24.51 -5.83 -1.64
CA ALA A 33 -25.69 -6.42 -2.25
C ALA A 33 -25.73 -7.94 -1.94
N ASP A 34 -26.92 -8.52 -1.98
CA ASP A 34 -27.13 -9.96 -1.81
C ASP A 34 -26.21 -10.75 -2.76
N ARG A 35 -25.56 -11.80 -2.25
CA ARG A 35 -24.66 -12.72 -2.99
C ARG A 35 -23.31 -12.15 -3.46
N CYS A 36 -22.84 -10.99 -2.97
CA CYS A 36 -21.46 -10.52 -3.24
C CYS A 36 -20.38 -11.28 -2.43
N PHE A 37 -20.73 -12.43 -1.84
CA PHE A 37 -19.86 -13.17 -0.93
C PHE A 37 -19.25 -14.39 -1.63
N GLN A 38 -17.96 -14.62 -1.40
CA GLN A 38 -17.24 -15.89 -1.59
C GLN A 38 -16.68 -16.23 -2.98
N ILE A 39 -16.12 -15.27 -3.72
CA ILE A 39 -15.10 -15.66 -4.71
C ILE A 39 -13.74 -15.63 -3.99
N PRO A 40 -13.11 -16.79 -3.70
CA PRO A 40 -11.79 -16.80 -3.09
C PRO A 40 -10.79 -16.15 -4.03
N ILE A 41 -10.05 -15.17 -3.52
CA ILE A 41 -8.92 -14.58 -4.23
C ILE A 41 -7.69 -15.38 -3.82
N VAL A 42 -7.14 -16.15 -4.78
CA VAL A 42 -5.95 -16.99 -4.56
C VAL A 42 -4.76 -16.35 -5.23
N ILE A 43 -3.76 -15.95 -4.45
CA ILE A 43 -2.54 -15.31 -4.96
C ILE A 43 -1.37 -16.26 -4.74
N ASN A 44 -0.70 -16.64 -5.82
CA ASN A 44 0.46 -17.53 -5.79
C ASN A 44 1.74 -16.73 -6.06
N ALA A 45 2.75 -16.93 -5.22
CA ALA A 45 4.06 -16.31 -5.41
C ALA A 45 4.87 -17.10 -6.47
N PRO A 46 5.53 -16.42 -7.42
CA PRO A 46 6.43 -17.08 -8.38
C PRO A 46 7.66 -17.72 -7.70
N GLU A 47 8.12 -18.85 -8.23
CA GLU A 47 9.36 -19.50 -7.77
C GLU A 47 10.62 -18.82 -8.32
N ASP A 48 10.56 -18.29 -9.56
CA ASP A 48 11.67 -17.56 -10.16
C ASP A 48 11.99 -16.28 -9.34
N PRO A 49 13.26 -16.05 -8.95
CA PRO A 49 13.60 -14.90 -8.12
C PRO A 49 13.29 -13.52 -8.72
N VAL A 50 13.43 -13.37 -10.04
CA VAL A 50 13.16 -12.10 -10.73
C VAL A 50 11.66 -11.87 -10.82
N GLN A 51 10.89 -12.88 -11.22
CA GLN A 51 9.43 -12.80 -11.21
C GLN A 51 8.87 -12.58 -9.81
N ARG A 52 9.47 -13.21 -8.79
CA ARG A 52 9.09 -12.96 -7.39
C ARG A 52 9.39 -11.54 -6.96
N ALA A 53 10.51 -10.94 -7.39
CA ALA A 53 10.80 -9.53 -7.12
C ALA A 53 9.73 -8.60 -7.71
N VAL A 54 9.33 -8.83 -8.97
CA VAL A 54 8.24 -8.07 -9.61
C VAL A 54 6.91 -8.32 -8.89
N HIS A 55 6.61 -9.57 -8.54
CA HIS A 55 5.40 -9.92 -7.78
C HIS A 55 5.36 -9.21 -6.43
N ARG A 56 6.46 -9.21 -5.67
CA ARG A 56 6.59 -8.49 -4.40
C ARG A 56 6.45 -6.99 -4.57
N TRP A 57 6.99 -6.43 -5.65
CA TRP A 57 6.84 -5.01 -5.98
C TRP A 57 5.35 -4.64 -6.08
N PHE A 58 4.56 -5.38 -6.88
CA PHE A 58 3.14 -5.08 -7.04
C PHE A 58 2.31 -5.43 -5.79
N LEU A 59 2.47 -6.64 -5.25
CA LEU A 59 1.69 -7.09 -4.10
C LEU A 59 1.98 -6.28 -2.83
N GLY A 60 3.23 -5.83 -2.63
CA GLY A 60 3.58 -4.92 -1.54
C GLY A 60 2.90 -3.56 -1.67
N HIS A 61 2.76 -3.02 -2.89
CA HIS A 61 2.00 -1.79 -3.13
C HIS A 61 0.50 -2.00 -2.93
N HIS A 62 -0.06 -3.15 -3.34
CA HIS A 62 -1.44 -3.53 -2.98
C HIS A 62 -1.67 -3.51 -1.47
N GLY A 63 -0.76 -4.11 -0.71
CA GLY A 63 -0.77 -4.05 0.75
C GLY A 63 -0.66 -2.62 1.27
N ALA A 64 0.20 -1.79 0.67
CA ALA A 64 0.34 -0.38 1.05
C ALA A 64 -0.96 0.41 0.84
N PHE A 65 -1.67 0.24 -0.29
CA PHE A 65 -2.96 0.91 -0.52
C PHE A 65 -4.00 0.56 0.55
N LEU A 66 -4.10 -0.72 0.93
CA LEU A 66 -4.99 -1.18 1.99
C LEU A 66 -4.61 -0.58 3.36
N VAL A 67 -3.32 -0.54 3.67
CA VAL A 67 -2.81 0.08 4.90
C VAL A 67 -3.05 1.58 4.90
N TRP A 68 -2.89 2.28 3.77
CA TRP A 68 -3.15 3.72 3.66
C TRP A 68 -4.62 4.05 3.87
N LYS A 69 -5.54 3.26 3.31
CA LYS A 69 -6.97 3.42 3.62
C LYS A 69 -7.25 3.25 5.11
N PHE A 70 -6.72 2.19 5.73
CA PHE A 70 -6.84 1.98 7.18
C PHE A 70 -6.27 3.16 7.99
N LEU A 71 -5.09 3.66 7.63
CA LEU A 71 -4.45 4.79 8.31
C LEU A 71 -5.27 6.07 8.14
N SER A 72 -5.80 6.34 6.96
CA SER A 72 -6.64 7.50 6.68
C SER A 72 -7.89 7.48 7.56
N ASP A 73 -8.65 6.38 7.52
CA ASP A 73 -9.88 6.20 8.29
C ASP A 73 -9.61 6.31 9.81
N SER A 74 -8.50 5.73 10.28
CA SER A 74 -8.14 5.75 11.71
C SER A 74 -7.65 7.11 12.19
N LEU A 75 -6.81 7.81 11.42
CA LEU A 75 -6.34 9.15 11.77
C LEU A 75 -7.48 10.16 11.77
N ASP A 76 -8.37 10.07 10.79
CA ASP A 76 -9.56 10.91 10.69
C ASP A 76 -10.50 10.70 11.89
N ARG A 77 -10.69 9.45 12.32
CA ARG A 77 -11.42 9.14 13.56
C ARG A 77 -10.72 9.69 14.80
N LEU A 78 -9.41 9.53 14.94
CA LEU A 78 -8.65 10.04 16.09
C LEU A 78 -8.70 11.57 16.25
N ILE A 79 -8.89 12.31 15.14
CA ILE A 79 -9.07 13.76 15.17
C ILE A 79 -10.40 14.15 15.86
N ARG A 80 -11.46 13.34 15.66
CA ARG A 80 -12.78 13.58 16.26
C ARG A 80 -12.91 12.97 17.65
N GLU A 81 -12.39 11.77 17.81
CA GLU A 81 -12.57 10.90 18.97
C GLU A 81 -11.22 10.32 19.40
N PRO A 82 -10.45 11.04 20.23
CA PRO A 82 -9.23 10.52 20.81
C PRO A 82 -9.45 9.20 21.55
N ASP A 83 -8.83 8.12 21.06
CA ASP A 83 -8.92 6.80 21.68
C ASP A 83 -7.53 6.12 21.74
N SER A 84 -7.15 5.68 22.94
CA SER A 84 -5.81 5.13 23.18
C SER A 84 -5.56 3.77 22.49
N GLN A 85 -6.62 2.97 22.28
CA GLN A 85 -6.50 1.69 21.56
C GLN A 85 -6.32 1.96 20.06
N LEU A 86 -7.09 2.90 19.51
CA LEU A 86 -7.00 3.31 18.12
C LEU A 86 -5.66 3.98 17.83
N VAL A 87 -5.09 4.74 18.76
CA VAL A 87 -3.71 5.25 18.67
C VAL A 87 -2.71 4.11 18.48
N ARG A 88 -2.79 3.05 19.32
CA ARG A 88 -1.90 1.89 19.21
C ARG A 88 -2.11 1.12 17.92
N LEU A 89 -3.37 0.93 17.51
CA LEU A 89 -3.69 0.24 16.26
C LEU A 89 -3.22 1.03 15.02
N THR A 90 -3.34 2.35 15.06
CA THR A 90 -2.85 3.23 13.98
C THR A 90 -1.33 3.25 13.94
N ALA A 91 -0.64 3.17 15.09
CA ALA A 91 0.80 3.01 15.14
C ALA A 91 1.24 1.68 14.50
N LEU A 92 0.55 0.58 14.83
CA LEU A 92 0.75 -0.72 14.18
C LEU A 92 0.51 -0.66 12.66
N GLY A 93 -0.42 0.18 12.19
CA GLY A 93 -0.59 0.46 10.76
C GLY A 93 0.64 1.07 10.09
N TYR A 94 1.36 1.98 10.77
CA TYR A 94 2.63 2.51 10.27
C TYR A 94 3.74 1.45 10.26
N ASP A 95 3.76 0.57 11.24
CA ASP A 95 4.70 -0.56 11.28
C ASP A 95 4.40 -1.54 10.12
N ALA A 96 3.13 -1.86 9.89
CA ALA A 96 2.69 -2.65 8.74
C ALA A 96 3.06 -1.98 7.41
N TYR A 97 2.94 -0.66 7.30
CA TYR A 97 3.39 0.06 6.10
C TYR A 97 4.91 -0.03 5.91
N SER A 98 5.68 -0.05 7.00
CA SER A 98 7.13 -0.26 6.94
C SER A 98 7.46 -1.67 6.40
N VAL A 99 6.68 -2.67 6.80
CA VAL A 99 6.76 -4.03 6.22
C VAL A 99 6.45 -4.00 4.72
N MET A 100 5.41 -3.27 4.27
CA MET A 100 5.07 -3.18 2.84
C MET A 100 6.21 -2.57 2.02
N LEU A 101 6.88 -1.54 2.54
CA LEU A 101 8.04 -0.92 1.90
C LEU A 101 9.23 -1.89 1.81
N ALA A 102 9.53 -2.59 2.90
CA ALA A 102 10.62 -3.57 2.91
C ALA A 102 10.33 -4.76 1.99
N TYR A 103 9.08 -5.23 1.97
CA TYR A 103 8.60 -6.31 1.13
C TYR A 103 8.69 -5.96 -0.36
N SER A 104 8.09 -4.83 -0.77
CA SER A 104 8.13 -4.38 -2.16
C SER A 104 9.55 -4.07 -2.63
N GLY A 105 10.35 -3.44 -1.77
CA GLY A 105 11.73 -3.11 -2.09
C GLY A 105 12.71 -4.27 -1.98
N SER A 106 12.30 -5.49 -1.62
CA SER A 106 13.23 -6.56 -1.18
C SER A 106 14.20 -7.11 -2.24
N CYS A 107 14.00 -6.78 -3.52
CA CYS A 107 14.87 -7.21 -4.61
C CYS A 107 16.31 -6.68 -4.51
N SER A 108 17.23 -7.24 -5.30
CA SER A 108 18.57 -6.67 -5.46
C SER A 108 18.51 -5.37 -6.26
N ARG A 109 19.59 -4.59 -6.21
CA ARG A 109 19.68 -3.34 -6.97
C ARG A 109 19.64 -3.62 -8.48
N GLU A 110 20.32 -4.66 -8.92
CA GLU A 110 20.40 -5.09 -10.32
C GLU A 110 18.99 -5.43 -10.84
N VAL A 111 18.22 -6.23 -10.09
CA VAL A 111 16.83 -6.54 -10.48
C VAL A 111 15.96 -5.28 -10.52
N TYR A 112 16.16 -4.33 -9.60
CA TYR A 112 15.46 -3.06 -9.65
C TYR A 112 15.83 -2.23 -10.88
N GLU A 113 17.12 -2.07 -11.18
CA GLU A 113 17.62 -1.24 -12.29
C GLU A 113 17.33 -1.86 -13.66
N ASP A 114 17.39 -3.19 -13.79
CA ASP A 114 17.28 -3.88 -15.07
C ASP A 114 15.84 -4.33 -15.41
N VAL A 115 14.96 -4.45 -14.40
CA VAL A 115 13.59 -4.98 -14.59
C VAL A 115 12.53 -3.99 -14.10
N ILE A 116 12.52 -3.68 -12.80
CA ILE A 116 11.42 -2.91 -12.19
C ILE A 116 11.40 -1.45 -12.69
N ARG A 117 12.56 -0.78 -12.66
CA ARG A 117 12.67 0.63 -13.06
C ARG A 117 12.37 0.81 -14.56
N PRO A 118 12.87 -0.02 -15.49
CA PRO A 118 12.47 0.04 -16.90
C PRO A 118 10.97 -0.14 -17.10
N MET A 119 10.32 -1.06 -16.38
CA MET A 119 8.86 -1.20 -16.42
C MET A 119 8.14 0.10 -16.04
N MET A 120 8.58 0.77 -14.97
CA MET A 120 8.02 2.06 -14.55
C MET A 120 8.25 3.16 -15.58
N VAL A 121 9.46 3.25 -16.14
CA VAL A 121 9.84 4.27 -17.15
C VAL A 121 9.07 4.06 -18.46
N THR A 122 8.90 2.81 -18.90
CA THR A 122 8.09 2.48 -20.09
C THR A 122 6.64 2.88 -19.88
N PHE A 123 6.12 2.74 -18.66
CA PHE A 123 4.75 3.16 -18.34
C PHE A 123 4.62 4.69 -18.31
N ASP A 124 5.51 5.39 -17.61
CA ASP A 124 5.64 6.84 -17.67
C ASP A 124 7.06 7.29 -17.26
N PRO A 125 7.76 8.12 -18.07
CA PRO A 125 9.11 8.57 -17.74
C PRO A 125 9.21 9.40 -16.45
N ALA A 126 8.10 9.98 -15.98
CA ALA A 126 8.02 10.74 -14.74
C ALA A 126 7.45 9.93 -13.55
N PHE A 127 7.28 8.60 -13.70
CA PHE A 127 6.57 7.76 -12.73
C PHE A 127 7.02 7.98 -11.28
N SER A 128 6.06 8.19 -10.38
CA SER A 128 6.37 8.62 -9.02
C SER A 128 5.37 8.11 -8.00
N GLY A 129 5.87 7.67 -6.85
CA GLY A 129 5.06 7.40 -5.65
C GLY A 129 4.26 8.61 -5.16
N ARG A 130 4.63 9.84 -5.56
CA ARG A 130 3.85 11.05 -5.26
C ARG A 130 2.45 11.02 -5.88
N TRP A 131 2.24 10.21 -6.92
CA TRP A 131 0.97 10.10 -7.61
C TRP A 131 -0.07 9.25 -6.86
N ALA A 132 0.34 8.56 -5.79
CA ALA A 132 -0.55 7.74 -4.97
C ALA A 132 -1.63 8.58 -4.28
N ARG A 133 -2.89 8.39 -4.66
CA ARG A 133 -4.04 9.10 -4.10
C ARG A 133 -4.22 8.85 -2.61
N ASP A 134 -4.10 7.60 -2.17
CA ASP A 134 -4.41 7.22 -0.79
C ASP A 134 -3.30 7.64 0.19
N TYR A 135 -2.08 7.89 -0.30
CA TYR A 135 -0.98 8.38 0.54
C TYR A 135 -1.03 9.90 0.75
N GLU A 136 -1.47 10.66 -0.26
CA GLU A 136 -1.48 12.13 -0.23
C GLU A 136 -2.10 12.75 1.04
N PRO A 137 -3.27 12.31 1.55
CA PRO A 137 -3.86 12.94 2.73
C PRO A 137 -3.12 12.60 4.03
N LEU A 138 -2.35 11.50 4.08
CA LEU A 138 -1.80 10.95 5.33
C LEU A 138 -0.89 11.91 6.10
N PRO A 139 0.07 12.66 5.50
CA PRO A 139 0.89 13.60 6.24
C PRO A 139 0.07 14.73 6.90
N GLY A 140 -1.01 15.17 6.24
CA GLY A 140 -1.94 16.17 6.77
C GLY A 140 -2.77 15.63 7.92
N LEU A 141 -3.34 14.44 7.76
CA LEU A 141 -4.12 13.74 8.79
C LEU A 141 -3.26 13.43 10.02
N LEU A 142 -2.05 12.92 9.84
CA LEU A 142 -1.11 12.62 10.92
C LEU A 142 -0.79 13.87 11.75
N ARG A 143 -0.54 15.01 11.09
CA ARG A 143 -0.28 16.28 11.77
C ARG A 143 -1.49 16.70 12.61
N ARG A 144 -2.69 16.66 12.04
CA ARG A 144 -3.94 17.02 12.73
C ARG A 144 -4.23 16.09 13.91
N ALA A 145 -4.06 14.78 13.74
CA ALA A 145 -4.26 13.79 14.79
C ALA A 145 -3.30 14.01 15.97
N ARG A 146 -2.02 14.29 15.70
CA ARG A 146 -1.05 14.63 16.75
C ARG A 146 -1.45 15.88 17.54
N THR A 147 -1.92 16.91 16.85
CA THR A 147 -2.40 18.14 17.49
C THR A 147 -3.60 17.84 18.38
N ALA A 148 -4.57 17.05 17.91
CA ALA A 148 -5.77 16.69 18.67
C ALA A 148 -5.45 15.84 19.93
N LEU A 149 -4.50 14.90 19.81
CA LEU A 149 -4.09 14.01 20.90
C LEU A 149 -3.20 14.69 21.95
N GLY A 150 -2.43 15.69 21.54
CA GLY A 150 -1.34 16.26 22.34
C GLY A 150 -0.09 15.35 22.40
N PRO A 151 1.07 15.88 22.85
CA PRO A 151 2.36 15.21 22.69
C PRO A 151 2.46 13.83 23.35
N ALA A 152 1.92 13.67 24.55
CA ALA A 152 2.04 12.43 25.32
C ALA A 152 1.21 11.29 24.70
N ALA A 153 -0.07 11.54 24.39
CA ALA A 153 -0.93 10.53 23.78
C ALA A 153 -0.53 10.22 22.33
N ALA A 154 0.06 11.18 21.61
CA ALA A 154 0.55 10.99 20.25
C ALA A 154 1.93 10.31 20.16
N ALA A 155 2.61 10.00 21.27
CA ALA A 155 3.97 9.45 21.25
C ALA A 155 4.09 8.14 20.46
N PRO A 156 3.17 7.14 20.58
CA PRO A 156 3.24 5.91 19.77
C PRO A 156 3.16 6.18 18.27
N LEU A 157 2.22 7.02 17.82
CA LEU A 157 2.09 7.44 16.42
C LEU A 157 3.33 8.17 15.92
N SER A 158 3.92 9.00 16.78
CA SER A 158 5.10 9.78 16.46
C SER A 158 6.31 8.88 16.23
N SER A 159 6.51 7.91 17.11
CA SER A 159 7.56 6.89 16.98
C SER A 159 7.37 6.05 15.70
N ALA A 160 6.20 5.43 15.52
CA ALA A 160 5.94 4.52 14.40
C ALA A 160 6.06 5.20 13.03
N SER A 161 5.50 6.41 12.87
CA SER A 161 5.64 7.14 11.59
C SER A 161 7.08 7.59 11.30
N LYS A 162 7.89 7.85 12.34
CA LYS A 162 9.30 8.21 12.16
C LYS A 162 10.11 6.98 11.76
N ALA A 163 9.84 5.83 12.38
CA ALA A 163 10.40 4.55 11.97
C ALA A 163 10.03 4.21 10.52
N ASN A 164 8.76 4.42 10.14
CA ASN A 164 8.30 4.25 8.77
C ASN A 164 9.04 5.16 7.76
N LEU A 165 9.26 6.43 8.10
CA LEU A 165 10.06 7.34 7.27
C LEU A 165 11.51 6.85 7.12
N VAL A 166 12.10 6.28 8.16
CA VAL A 166 13.44 5.68 8.10
C VAL A 166 13.44 4.46 7.19
N ALA A 167 12.46 3.56 7.34
CA ALA A 167 12.31 2.38 6.47
C ALA A 167 12.17 2.76 4.99
N HIS A 168 11.34 3.77 4.68
CA HIS A 168 11.21 4.28 3.31
C HIS A 168 12.55 4.81 2.77
N LYS A 169 13.27 5.62 3.55
CA LYS A 169 14.58 6.14 3.16
C LYS A 169 15.61 5.03 2.93
N GLU A 170 15.58 3.97 3.73
CA GLU A 170 16.50 2.85 3.58
C GLU A 170 16.26 2.06 2.29
N VAL A 171 14.99 1.81 1.93
CA VAL A 171 14.64 1.21 0.63
C VAL A 171 15.16 2.09 -0.52
N MET A 172 14.91 3.40 -0.45
CA MET A 172 15.41 4.34 -1.46
C MET A 172 16.94 4.34 -1.55
N ARG A 173 17.63 4.35 -0.41
CA ARG A 173 19.10 4.33 -0.34
C ARG A 173 19.68 3.07 -0.98
N ARG A 174 19.02 1.92 -0.81
CA ARG A 174 19.47 0.64 -1.35
C ARG A 174 19.21 0.50 -2.85
N LEU A 175 18.02 0.88 -3.32
CA LEU A 175 17.62 0.68 -4.71
C LEU A 175 18.05 1.82 -5.64
N VAL A 176 18.21 3.04 -5.12
CA VAL A 176 18.57 4.23 -5.90
C VAL A 176 19.64 5.06 -5.16
N PRO A 177 20.85 4.50 -4.91
CA PRO A 177 21.88 5.20 -4.15
C PRO A 177 22.38 6.45 -4.90
N GLY A 178 22.01 7.63 -4.41
CA GLY A 178 22.44 8.92 -4.98
C GLY A 178 21.78 9.29 -6.33
N GLY A 179 20.90 8.44 -6.86
CA GLY A 179 20.18 8.71 -8.11
C GLY A 179 18.97 9.63 -7.90
N PRO A 180 18.70 10.57 -8.83
CA PRO A 180 17.44 11.31 -8.82
C PRO A 180 16.25 10.35 -9.02
N SER A 181 15.11 10.66 -8.41
CA SER A 181 13.86 9.93 -8.73
C SER A 181 13.47 10.19 -10.18
N LEU A 182 12.70 9.30 -10.81
CA LEU A 182 12.19 9.49 -12.17
C LEU A 182 11.49 10.85 -12.34
N LEU A 183 10.72 11.29 -11.33
CA LEU A 183 10.10 12.61 -11.32
C LEU A 183 11.11 13.78 -11.36
N ARG A 184 12.26 13.62 -10.72
CA ARG A 184 13.35 14.62 -10.77
C ARG A 184 14.06 14.58 -12.10
N GLU A 185 14.33 13.39 -12.64
CA GLU A 185 14.92 13.20 -13.97
C GLU A 185 14.04 13.79 -15.08
N SER A 186 12.72 13.71 -14.92
CA SER A 186 11.76 14.26 -15.89
C SER A 186 11.59 15.79 -15.81
N GLY A 187 12.25 16.47 -14.87
CA GLY A 187 12.13 17.92 -14.66
C GLY A 187 10.77 18.39 -14.08
N ARG A 188 9.88 17.48 -13.66
CA ARG A 188 8.50 17.80 -13.22
C ARG A 188 8.33 17.96 -11.70
N THR A 189 9.43 18.16 -10.96
CA THR A 189 9.43 18.12 -9.48
C THR A 189 8.50 19.16 -8.83
N SER A 190 8.30 20.33 -9.43
CA SER A 190 7.57 21.47 -8.83
C SER A 190 6.08 21.52 -9.16
N ALA A 191 5.60 20.75 -10.13
CA ALA A 191 4.18 20.77 -10.52
C ALA A 191 3.30 20.04 -9.48
N PRO A 192 2.05 20.50 -9.28
CA PRO A 192 1.03 19.69 -8.60
C PRO A 192 0.75 18.40 -9.36
N THR A 193 0.43 17.33 -8.62
CA THR A 193 0.04 16.06 -9.23
C THR A 193 -1.36 16.16 -9.84
N THR A 194 -1.44 15.85 -11.13
CA THR A 194 -2.66 15.88 -11.94
C THR A 194 -3.53 14.63 -11.76
N GLU A 195 -4.80 14.71 -12.14
CA GLU A 195 -5.72 13.58 -12.12
C GLU A 195 -5.26 12.42 -13.03
N ALA A 196 -4.70 12.73 -14.19
CA ALA A 196 -4.18 11.74 -15.13
C ALA A 196 -2.96 10.98 -14.56
N GLU A 197 -2.05 11.66 -13.87
CA GLU A 197 -0.90 11.02 -13.21
C GLU A 197 -1.35 10.05 -12.11
N ARG A 198 -2.38 10.43 -11.35
CA ARG A 198 -2.96 9.57 -10.32
C ARG A 198 -3.66 8.35 -10.91
N ALA A 199 -4.42 8.53 -12.00
CA ALA A 199 -5.05 7.42 -12.72
C ALA A 199 -4.01 6.45 -13.29
N ARG A 200 -2.89 6.97 -13.84
CA ARG A 200 -1.74 6.17 -14.28
C ARG A 200 -1.12 5.37 -13.13
N PHE A 201 -0.97 5.98 -11.95
CA PHE A 201 -0.45 5.28 -10.80
C PHE A 201 -1.35 4.10 -10.37
N ASP A 202 -2.66 4.33 -10.34
CA ASP A 202 -3.64 3.27 -10.07
C ASP A 202 -3.57 2.17 -11.14
N GLU A 203 -3.53 2.52 -12.42
CA GLU A 203 -3.44 1.58 -13.54
C GLU A 203 -2.17 0.72 -13.48
N PHE A 204 -1.01 1.34 -13.26
CA PHE A 204 0.27 0.62 -13.15
C PHE A 204 0.21 -0.44 -12.04
N PHE A 205 -0.38 -0.10 -10.90
CA PHE A 205 -0.51 -1.04 -9.78
C PHE A 205 -1.80 -1.86 -9.81
N LEU A 206 -2.51 -1.95 -10.94
CA LEU A 206 -3.73 -2.75 -11.06
C LEU A 206 -4.79 -2.37 -10.02
N VAL A 207 -4.95 -1.08 -9.74
CA VAL A 207 -5.97 -0.55 -8.84
C VAL A 207 -7.15 -0.02 -9.67
N SER A 208 -8.36 -0.45 -9.31
CA SER A 208 -9.59 0.06 -9.89
C SER A 208 -10.38 0.84 -8.85
N ARG A 209 -10.76 2.08 -9.20
CA ARG A 209 -11.55 2.98 -8.36
C ARG A 209 -13.04 2.83 -8.65
N GLU A 210 -13.76 2.25 -7.70
CA GLU A 210 -15.20 2.00 -7.83
C GLU A 210 -15.92 2.05 -6.47
N CYS A 211 -17.26 2.00 -6.47
CA CYS A 211 -18.00 1.78 -5.23
C CYS A 211 -17.77 0.35 -4.75
N VAL A 212 -16.93 0.19 -3.71
CA VAL A 212 -16.56 -1.11 -3.15
C VAL A 212 -17.37 -1.38 -1.89
N CYS A 213 -17.95 -2.59 -1.81
CA CYS A 213 -18.65 -3.00 -0.61
C CYS A 213 -17.72 -3.55 0.48
N VAL A 214 -18.18 -3.54 1.73
CA VAL A 214 -17.38 -3.98 2.90
C VAL A 214 -16.81 -5.39 2.74
N SER A 215 -17.61 -6.37 2.30
CA SER A 215 -17.15 -7.75 2.14
C SER A 215 -16.08 -7.90 1.06
N ARG A 216 -16.17 -7.12 -0.02
CA ARG A 216 -15.18 -7.16 -1.11
C ARG A 216 -13.85 -6.56 -0.65
N TYR A 217 -13.90 -5.43 0.05
CA TYR A 217 -12.72 -4.83 0.64
C TYR A 217 -12.04 -5.80 1.62
N GLN A 218 -12.82 -6.44 2.51
CA GLN A 218 -12.31 -7.44 3.44
C GLN A 218 -11.69 -8.64 2.72
N ALA A 219 -12.31 -9.14 1.63
CA ALA A 219 -11.77 -10.25 0.85
C ALA A 219 -10.41 -9.91 0.21
N HIS A 220 -10.28 -8.73 -0.42
CA HIS A 220 -8.98 -8.26 -0.94
C HIS A 220 -7.95 -8.12 0.17
N ARG A 221 -8.34 -7.48 1.29
CA ARG A 221 -7.46 -7.28 2.44
C ARG A 221 -6.93 -8.59 3.00
N THR A 222 -7.81 -9.55 3.25
CA THR A 222 -7.41 -10.87 3.75
C THR A 222 -6.53 -11.59 2.74
N ALA A 223 -6.92 -11.67 1.46
CA ALA A 223 -6.15 -12.39 0.45
C ALA A 223 -4.73 -11.81 0.27
N ILE A 224 -4.60 -10.48 0.20
CA ILE A 224 -3.31 -9.82 0.01
C ILE A 224 -2.42 -9.98 1.24
N LEU A 225 -2.92 -9.69 2.45
CA LEU A 225 -2.11 -9.79 3.66
C LEU A 225 -1.72 -11.25 3.95
N SER A 226 -2.61 -12.22 3.69
CA SER A 226 -2.29 -13.64 3.79
C SER A 226 -1.24 -14.07 2.78
N ALA A 227 -1.34 -13.63 1.51
CA ALA A 227 -0.36 -13.96 0.49
C ALA A 227 1.04 -13.42 0.82
N ILE A 228 1.13 -12.16 1.28
CA ILE A 228 2.39 -11.57 1.76
C ILE A 228 2.92 -12.36 2.97
N GLY A 229 2.04 -12.73 3.91
CA GLY A 229 2.42 -13.52 5.08
C GLY A 229 2.97 -14.91 4.71
N HIS A 230 2.34 -15.61 3.77
CA HIS A 230 2.81 -16.90 3.26
C HIS A 230 4.15 -16.78 2.53
N ASP A 231 4.31 -15.76 1.68
CA ASP A 231 5.56 -15.52 0.99
C ASP A 231 6.69 -15.19 1.99
N LEU A 232 6.44 -14.36 3.00
CA LEU A 232 7.42 -14.07 4.06
C LEU A 232 7.76 -15.30 4.92
N ALA A 233 6.82 -16.24 5.11
CA ALA A 233 7.10 -17.48 5.83
C ALA A 233 8.02 -18.41 5.01
N LYS A 234 7.85 -18.44 3.68
CA LYS A 234 8.68 -19.26 2.77
C LYS A 234 10.03 -18.59 2.44
N HIS A 235 10.05 -17.27 2.33
CA HIS A 235 11.17 -16.46 1.89
C HIS A 235 11.35 -15.24 2.81
N PRO A 236 11.82 -15.46 4.06
CA PRO A 236 11.87 -14.42 5.09
C PRO A 236 12.83 -13.28 4.73
N LEU A 237 12.40 -12.06 5.06
CA LEU A 237 13.23 -10.84 5.00
C LEU A 237 13.76 -10.45 6.38
N SER A 238 12.89 -10.52 7.38
CA SER A 238 13.20 -10.37 8.80
C SER A 238 12.14 -11.13 9.60
N PRO A 239 12.48 -11.80 10.71
CA PRO A 239 11.51 -12.47 11.58
C PRO A 239 10.37 -11.55 12.05
N GLU A 240 10.69 -10.29 12.34
CA GLU A 240 9.75 -9.30 12.89
C GLU A 240 8.64 -8.89 11.91
N TYR A 241 8.90 -8.99 10.60
CA TYR A 241 7.96 -8.56 9.57
C TYR A 241 6.75 -9.50 9.47
N GLY A 242 6.99 -10.81 9.58
CA GLY A 242 5.92 -11.80 9.61
C GLY A 242 5.03 -11.64 10.85
N GLU A 243 5.63 -11.35 12.00
CA GLU A 243 4.89 -11.12 13.25
C GLU A 243 4.08 -9.82 13.23
N THR A 244 4.68 -8.72 12.77
CA THR A 244 3.99 -7.43 12.59
C THR A 244 2.76 -7.59 11.70
N LEU A 245 2.93 -8.25 10.54
CA LEU A 245 1.84 -8.43 9.59
C LEU A 245 0.73 -9.32 10.15
N ARG A 246 1.08 -10.42 10.83
CA ARG A 246 0.11 -11.30 11.50
C ARG A 246 -0.67 -10.54 12.56
N THR A 247 0.03 -9.78 13.42
CA THR A 247 -0.59 -8.97 14.48
C THR A 247 -1.53 -7.95 13.87
N PHE A 248 -1.10 -7.22 12.84
CA PHE A 248 -1.94 -6.25 12.14
C PHE A 248 -3.19 -6.91 11.54
N ALA A 249 -3.04 -8.00 10.78
CA ALA A 249 -4.15 -8.69 10.14
C ALA A 249 -5.19 -9.22 11.15
N THR A 250 -4.76 -9.70 12.33
CA THR A 250 -5.68 -10.19 13.38
C THR A 250 -6.46 -9.09 14.10
N ARG A 251 -6.05 -7.82 13.94
CA ARG A 251 -6.66 -6.66 14.62
C ARG A 251 -7.55 -5.82 13.70
N LEU A 252 -7.68 -6.22 12.43
CA LEU A 252 -8.38 -5.53 11.35
C LEU A 252 -9.75 -6.14 11.04
#